data_AF-A0A120HT06-F1
#
_entry.id   AF-A0A120HT06-F1
#
_cell.length_a   1.000
_cell.length_b   1.000
_cell.length_c   1.000
_cell.angle_alpha   90.00
_cell.angle_beta   90.00
_cell.angle_gamma   90.00
#
_symmetry.space_group_name_H-M   'P 1'
#
loop_
_entity.id
_entity.type
_entity.pdbx_description
1 polymer ?
#
loop_
_entity_poly.entity_id
_entity_poly.type
_entity_poly.pdbx_seq_one_letter_code
_entity_poly.pdbx_strand_id
1 'polypeptide(L)'
;MDDFTWRVGGPQGGGIETAATLFARAVGKGGWWVATKREYHSNIMGRHSYLDVRLGRKPVASFREKVDMLVALDGETLARHLDEVRPSGVLLYDPQVLELTVHKLPMLDHRVAEALSERFGKLDPSLKDLLAAYVESGVQPLPYPFEEVADRIGAELGVPSLQARRTLNTIAVAASLHFLGFPLEPLLEALALQFRGKVLELNQSVAQAVYREEVPKLSFQLHLNGYEPGRVYLTGAQAAALGKLAGGLRFQTYYPISPATDESTYLEAHTHFPGADVMVVQTEDEIAAVTMAVGAALAGAKAATATSGPGFSLMAEGMGFAGMIEAPLVVTLYQRGGPSTGLPTRTEQGDLMFAIRGGHGEYPRIVLASGDIQDAFMDAQKALAWAWRYQTVVVHLLDKFLASTGQILPQETLKPLALDGERRLAPKEGKPTPYARYAPTEDGISPFAPLGTPGVFYWMTSDEHDPLEHITEDPVLREAQMEKRMQKLLTARKEIPLADQYTLFRDGEVLVLGFGSVKGTLLEALDHLEGVGYLHLRLLWPFPEITHLLEGKRLVTVEHNYSGQLADLVQQETLKRVHHRVVKYNGRPITLEEAVEALKAVKRGEAPGRIVLRKGV
;
A
#
# COMPACT_ATOMS: atom_id res chain seq x y z
N MET A 1 -5.28 6.29 -27.62
CA MET A 1 -5.77 5.69 -26.36
C MET A 1 -5.35 6.59 -25.21
N ASP A 2 -6.21 6.74 -24.20
CA ASP A 2 -5.94 7.59 -23.03
C ASP A 2 -5.83 6.81 -21.71
N ASP A 3 -6.22 5.54 -21.72
CA ASP A 3 -6.14 4.56 -20.64
C ASP A 3 -5.77 3.20 -21.25
N PHE A 4 -4.96 2.41 -20.56
CA PHE A 4 -4.54 1.08 -21.00
C PHE A 4 -4.11 0.22 -19.81
N THR A 5 -4.58 -1.03 -19.72
CA THR A 5 -4.19 -1.98 -18.69
C THR A 5 -3.48 -3.19 -19.29
N TRP A 6 -2.20 -3.33 -18.94
CA TRP A 6 -1.38 -4.49 -19.27
C TRP A 6 -1.30 -5.42 -18.06
N ARG A 7 -1.57 -6.71 -18.25
CA ARG A 7 -1.39 -7.74 -17.21
C ARG A 7 -0.35 -8.74 -17.66
N VAL A 8 0.55 -9.09 -16.75
CA VAL A 8 1.40 -10.27 -16.88
C VAL A 8 1.09 -11.25 -15.75
N GLY A 9 1.01 -12.53 -16.09
CA GLY A 9 0.82 -13.60 -15.12
C GLY A 9 1.78 -14.77 -15.36
N GLY A 10 2.02 -15.52 -14.28
CA GLY A 10 2.79 -16.76 -14.31
C GLY A 10 3.18 -17.22 -12.91
N PRO A 11 4.04 -18.25 -12.81
CA PRO A 11 4.39 -18.85 -11.53
C PRO A 11 5.27 -17.90 -10.70
N GLN A 12 5.02 -17.85 -9.39
CA GLN A 12 5.89 -17.18 -8.44
C GLN A 12 7.31 -17.76 -8.53
N GLY A 13 8.32 -16.87 -8.54
CA GLY A 13 9.71 -17.20 -8.86
C GLY A 13 10.08 -17.02 -10.35
N GLY A 14 9.10 -16.87 -11.25
CA GLY A 14 9.31 -16.71 -12.70
C GLY A 14 9.63 -15.28 -13.18
N GLY A 15 9.90 -14.33 -12.27
CA GLY A 15 10.25 -12.96 -12.65
C GLY A 15 9.09 -12.06 -13.10
N ILE A 16 7.85 -12.41 -12.74
CA ILE A 16 6.62 -11.67 -13.10
C ILE A 16 6.65 -10.21 -12.61
N GLU A 17 7.10 -9.99 -11.37
CA GLU A 17 7.24 -8.64 -10.80
C GLU A 17 8.29 -7.80 -11.51
N THR A 18 9.40 -8.43 -11.90
CA THR A 18 10.44 -7.78 -12.71
C THR A 18 9.89 -7.38 -14.07
N ALA A 19 9.12 -8.24 -14.73
CA ALA A 19 8.47 -7.92 -16.01
C ALA A 19 7.56 -6.67 -15.88
N ALA A 20 6.67 -6.67 -14.89
CA ALA A 20 5.76 -5.55 -14.68
C ALA A 20 6.48 -4.25 -14.30
N THR A 21 7.52 -4.31 -13.48
CA THR A 21 8.32 -3.14 -13.11
C THR A 21 9.07 -2.58 -14.33
N LEU A 22 9.61 -3.44 -15.19
CA LEU A 22 10.27 -3.03 -16.43
C LEU A 22 9.28 -2.37 -17.39
N PHE A 23 8.11 -2.98 -17.61
CA PHE A 23 7.05 -2.41 -18.44
C PHE A 23 6.62 -1.04 -17.90
N ALA A 24 6.31 -0.95 -16.60
CA ALA A 24 5.91 0.29 -15.92
C ALA A 24 6.96 1.41 -16.06
N ARG A 25 8.24 1.11 -15.85
CA ARG A 25 9.32 2.10 -15.99
C ARG A 25 9.52 2.53 -17.44
N ALA A 26 9.43 1.60 -18.40
CA ALA A 26 9.61 1.91 -19.82
C ALA A 26 8.52 2.86 -20.33
N VAL A 27 7.25 2.54 -20.09
CA VAL A 27 6.13 3.39 -20.52
C VAL A 27 6.07 4.70 -19.73
N GLY A 28 6.47 4.66 -18.45
CA GLY A 28 6.64 5.84 -17.60
C GLY A 28 7.65 6.84 -18.13
N LYS A 29 8.81 6.36 -18.57
CA LYS A 29 9.83 7.18 -19.25
C LYS A 29 9.31 7.79 -20.54
N GLY A 30 8.41 7.11 -21.23
CA GLY A 30 7.70 7.66 -22.39
C GLY A 30 6.53 8.58 -22.07
N GLY A 31 6.43 9.09 -20.83
CA GLY A 31 5.49 10.13 -20.43
C GLY A 31 4.15 9.64 -19.88
N TRP A 32 3.93 8.33 -19.75
CA TRP A 32 2.70 7.80 -19.17
C TRP A 32 2.68 7.95 -17.65
N TRP A 33 1.50 8.23 -17.10
CA TRP A 33 1.23 7.98 -15.69
C TRP A 33 0.95 6.50 -15.51
N VAL A 34 1.49 5.91 -14.45
CA VAL A 34 1.45 4.47 -14.23
C VAL A 34 1.06 4.16 -12.80
N ALA A 35 0.18 3.18 -12.62
CA ALA A 35 -0.03 2.48 -11.36
C ALA A 35 0.10 0.98 -11.58
N THR A 36 0.69 0.27 -10.61
CA THR A 36 0.88 -1.18 -10.64
C THR A 36 0.21 -1.84 -9.45
N LYS A 37 -0.50 -2.95 -9.70
CA LYS A 37 -1.14 -3.77 -8.66
C LYS A 37 -0.54 -5.15 -8.69
N ARG A 38 -0.03 -5.61 -7.54
CA ARG A 38 0.59 -6.92 -7.40
C ARG A 38 -0.28 -7.90 -6.61
N GLU A 39 -0.49 -9.08 -7.19
CA GLU A 39 -1.30 -10.14 -6.59
C GLU A 39 -0.58 -11.49 -6.60
N TYR A 40 -0.36 -12.04 -5.40
CA TYR A 40 0.45 -13.24 -5.18
C TYR A 40 -0.11 -14.05 -4.01
N HIS A 41 0.28 -15.33 -3.91
CA HIS A 41 -0.10 -16.21 -2.82
C HIS A 41 0.96 -16.17 -1.70
N SER A 42 0.56 -16.60 -0.49
CA SER A 42 1.50 -16.85 0.61
C SER A 42 2.32 -18.11 0.33
N ASN A 43 3.16 -18.02 -0.69
CA ASN A 43 3.96 -19.09 -1.26
C ASN A 43 5.23 -18.46 -1.86
N ILE A 44 6.37 -19.15 -1.81
CA ILE A 44 7.64 -18.60 -2.30
C ILE A 44 7.81 -18.85 -3.80
N MET A 45 7.53 -20.08 -4.27
CA MET A 45 7.63 -20.45 -5.68
C MET A 45 6.50 -21.40 -6.11
N GLY A 46 6.06 -21.24 -7.35
CA GLY A 46 5.18 -22.17 -8.04
C GLY A 46 3.71 -21.74 -8.13
N ARG A 47 3.12 -21.15 -7.08
CA ARG A 47 1.74 -20.65 -7.16
C ARG A 47 1.64 -19.49 -8.16
N HIS A 48 0.45 -19.30 -8.74
CA HIS A 48 0.21 -18.20 -9.67
C HIS A 48 0.36 -16.83 -9.02
N SER A 49 0.97 -15.92 -9.76
CA SER A 49 1.01 -14.48 -9.47
C SER A 49 0.73 -13.69 -10.73
N TYR A 50 0.12 -12.52 -10.56
CA TYR A 50 -0.08 -11.59 -11.65
C TYR A 50 0.13 -10.15 -11.19
N LEU A 51 0.49 -9.29 -12.14
CA LEU A 51 0.60 -7.86 -11.93
C LEU A 51 -0.14 -7.12 -13.03
N ASP A 52 -0.93 -6.14 -12.62
CA ASP A 52 -1.53 -5.16 -13.53
C ASP A 52 -0.64 -3.93 -13.58
N VAL A 53 -0.42 -3.40 -14.78
CA VAL A 53 0.18 -2.10 -15.04
C VAL A 53 -0.85 -1.27 -15.80
N ARG A 54 -1.47 -0.31 -15.12
CA ARG A 54 -2.45 0.60 -15.72
C ARG A 54 -1.79 1.93 -16.05
N LEU A 55 -2.05 2.42 -17.25
CA LEU A 55 -1.46 3.60 -17.86
C LEU A 55 -2.54 4.65 -18.07
N GLY A 56 -2.24 5.92 -17.84
CA GLY A 56 -3.17 7.02 -18.09
C GLY A 56 -2.49 8.29 -18.60
N ARG A 57 -3.28 9.16 -19.26
CA ARG A 57 -2.88 10.55 -19.58
C ARG A 57 -2.79 11.44 -18.36
N LYS A 58 -3.46 11.05 -17.29
CA LYS A 58 -3.49 11.71 -15.98
C LYS A 58 -3.04 10.70 -14.91
N PRO A 59 -2.64 11.16 -13.71
CA PRO A 59 -2.32 10.27 -12.60
C PRO A 59 -3.38 9.17 -12.42
N VAL A 60 -2.93 7.92 -12.34
CA VAL A 60 -3.78 6.74 -12.16
C VAL A 60 -3.66 6.26 -10.72
N ALA A 61 -4.80 5.96 -10.08
CA ALA A 61 -4.83 5.49 -8.69
C ALA A 61 -5.89 4.39 -8.44
N SER A 62 -6.60 3.94 -9.48
CA SER A 62 -7.58 2.86 -9.39
C SER A 62 -7.32 1.78 -10.43
N PHE A 63 -7.93 0.60 -10.27
CA PHE A 63 -7.78 -0.53 -11.19
C PHE A 63 -9.13 -0.96 -11.76
N ARG A 64 -9.06 -1.46 -13.00
CA ARG A 64 -10.22 -1.92 -13.78
C ARG A 64 -10.44 -3.41 -13.60
N GLU A 65 -11.66 -3.88 -13.87
CA GLU A 65 -11.96 -5.31 -13.98
C GLU A 65 -11.39 -5.97 -15.23
N LYS A 66 -11.34 -5.23 -16.35
CA LYS A 66 -10.88 -5.74 -17.63
C LYS A 66 -9.49 -5.24 -17.99
N VAL A 67 -8.74 -6.04 -18.74
CA VAL A 67 -7.40 -5.72 -19.24
C VAL A 67 -7.39 -5.58 -20.76
N ASP A 68 -6.56 -4.68 -21.27
CA ASP A 68 -6.36 -4.46 -22.71
C ASP A 68 -5.41 -5.49 -23.31
N MET A 69 -4.38 -5.89 -22.56
CA MET A 69 -3.41 -6.89 -22.98
C MET A 69 -3.10 -7.84 -21.82
N LEU A 70 -3.29 -9.14 -22.04
CA LEU A 70 -2.88 -10.20 -21.13
C LEU A 70 -1.66 -10.92 -21.71
N VAL A 71 -0.59 -10.98 -20.92
CA VAL A 71 0.62 -11.75 -21.20
C VAL A 71 0.64 -12.98 -20.29
N ALA A 72 0.35 -14.14 -20.89
CA ALA A 72 0.30 -15.42 -20.21
C ALA A 72 1.63 -16.16 -20.40
N LEU A 73 2.45 -16.19 -19.35
CA LEU A 73 3.71 -16.95 -19.37
C LEU A 73 3.53 -18.43 -19.03
N ASP A 74 2.32 -18.84 -18.68
CA ASP A 74 1.93 -20.23 -18.45
C ASP A 74 0.44 -20.47 -18.80
N GLY A 75 0.04 -21.75 -18.79
CA GLY A 75 -1.34 -22.15 -19.03
C GLY A 75 -2.30 -21.75 -17.91
N GLU A 76 -1.83 -21.62 -16.67
CA GLU A 76 -2.67 -21.21 -15.54
C GLU A 76 -3.12 -19.76 -15.65
N THR A 77 -2.25 -18.87 -16.14
CA THR A 77 -2.59 -17.47 -16.41
C THR A 77 -3.74 -17.35 -17.41
N LEU A 78 -3.70 -18.17 -18.47
CA LEU A 78 -4.77 -18.22 -19.47
C LEU A 78 -6.08 -18.71 -18.83
N ALA A 79 -6.03 -19.82 -18.08
CA ALA A 79 -7.21 -20.36 -17.41
C ALA A 79 -7.88 -19.36 -16.45
N ARG A 80 -7.09 -18.56 -15.74
CA ARG A 80 -7.58 -17.64 -14.70
C ARG A 80 -8.08 -16.29 -15.21
N HIS A 81 -7.49 -15.76 -16.29
CA HIS A 81 -7.64 -14.34 -16.62
C HIS A 81 -8.12 -14.06 -18.04
N LEU A 82 -8.35 -15.09 -18.84
CA LEU A 82 -8.78 -14.89 -20.23
C LEU A 82 -10.15 -14.18 -20.31
N ASP A 83 -11.02 -14.42 -19.34
CA ASP A 83 -12.31 -13.74 -19.20
C ASP A 83 -12.20 -12.30 -18.70
N GLU A 84 -11.03 -11.87 -18.24
CA GLU A 84 -10.74 -10.49 -17.87
C GLU A 84 -10.19 -9.70 -19.06
N VAL A 85 -9.86 -10.33 -20.19
CA VAL A 85 -9.48 -9.59 -21.41
C VAL A 85 -10.72 -8.93 -22.01
N ARG A 86 -10.65 -7.62 -22.29
CA ARG A 86 -11.78 -6.89 -22.88
C ARG A 86 -12.05 -7.35 -24.34
N PRO A 87 -13.26 -7.10 -24.87
CA PRO A 87 -13.48 -7.20 -26.32
C PRO A 87 -12.47 -6.35 -27.09
N SER A 88 -11.92 -6.91 -28.17
CA SER A 88 -10.80 -6.36 -28.94
C SER A 88 -9.48 -6.23 -28.18
N GLY A 89 -9.37 -6.76 -26.95
CA GLY A 89 -8.11 -6.88 -26.23
C GLY A 89 -7.23 -7.99 -26.79
N VAL A 90 -5.98 -8.03 -26.33
CA VAL A 90 -4.94 -8.91 -26.87
C VAL A 90 -4.51 -9.95 -25.84
N LEU A 91 -4.33 -11.19 -26.28
CA LEU A 91 -3.70 -12.26 -25.51
C LEU A 91 -2.35 -12.61 -26.15
N LEU A 92 -1.25 -12.40 -25.44
CA LEU A 92 0.07 -12.90 -25.80
C LEU A 92 0.37 -14.15 -24.97
N TYR A 93 0.61 -15.29 -25.62
CA TYR A 93 0.71 -16.59 -24.94
C TYR A 93 1.59 -17.59 -25.70
N ASP A 94 2.13 -18.58 -24.99
CA ASP A 94 2.87 -19.68 -25.63
C ASP A 94 1.89 -20.71 -26.23
N PRO A 95 1.94 -21.00 -27.55
CA PRO A 95 1.02 -21.94 -28.18
C PRO A 95 1.14 -23.38 -27.64
N GLN A 96 2.28 -23.77 -27.06
CA GLN A 96 2.48 -25.11 -26.52
C GLN A 96 1.57 -25.42 -25.33
N VAL A 97 1.05 -24.41 -24.62
CA VAL A 97 0.17 -24.61 -23.47
C VAL A 97 -1.26 -25.01 -23.86
N LEU A 98 -1.66 -24.85 -25.13
CA LEU A 98 -3.06 -25.04 -25.56
C LEU A 98 -3.56 -26.49 -25.46
N GLU A 99 -2.63 -27.46 -25.49
CA GLU A 99 -2.95 -28.89 -25.34
C GLU A 99 -3.21 -29.30 -23.88
N LEU A 100 -2.96 -28.40 -22.92
CA LEU A 100 -3.29 -28.62 -21.51
C LEU A 100 -4.79 -28.50 -21.26
N THR A 101 -5.27 -29.20 -20.23
CA THR A 101 -6.64 -29.11 -19.73
C THR A 101 -6.67 -28.52 -18.33
N VAL A 102 -7.80 -27.94 -17.95
CA VAL A 102 -7.92 -27.21 -16.67
C VAL A 102 -7.59 -28.10 -15.46
N HIS A 103 -7.96 -29.38 -15.48
CA HIS A 103 -7.62 -30.32 -14.41
C HIS A 103 -6.17 -30.82 -14.44
N LYS A 104 -5.44 -30.61 -15.54
CA LYS A 104 -4.01 -30.91 -15.64
C LYS A 104 -3.12 -29.76 -15.19
N LEU A 105 -3.67 -28.59 -14.88
CA LEU A 105 -2.92 -27.46 -14.33
C LEU A 105 -2.69 -27.67 -12.83
N PRO A 106 -1.46 -27.97 -12.39
CA PRO A 106 -1.21 -28.49 -11.04
C PRO A 106 -1.48 -27.49 -9.92
N MET A 107 -1.38 -26.18 -10.19
CA MET A 107 -1.48 -25.12 -9.19
C MET A 107 -2.79 -24.32 -9.28
N LEU A 108 -3.66 -24.66 -10.24
CA LEU A 108 -4.98 -24.06 -10.41
C LEU A 108 -5.90 -24.50 -9.27
N ASP A 109 -6.62 -23.55 -8.66
CA ASP A 109 -7.52 -23.87 -7.55
C ASP A 109 -8.71 -24.70 -8.05
N HIS A 110 -9.09 -25.74 -7.30
CA HIS A 110 -10.17 -26.65 -7.68
C HIS A 110 -11.48 -25.92 -8.00
N ARG A 111 -11.87 -24.95 -7.17
CA ARG A 111 -13.03 -24.09 -7.40
C ARG A 111 -12.98 -23.36 -8.75
N VAL A 112 -11.79 -22.90 -9.16
CA VAL A 112 -11.63 -22.20 -10.45
C VAL A 112 -11.76 -23.21 -11.59
N ALA A 113 -11.16 -24.38 -11.47
CA ALA A 113 -11.34 -25.46 -12.44
C ALA A 113 -12.82 -25.86 -12.57
N GLU A 114 -13.53 -26.06 -11.46
CA GLU A 114 -14.96 -26.39 -11.46
C GLU A 114 -15.80 -25.28 -12.10
N ALA A 115 -15.55 -24.01 -11.76
CA ALA A 115 -16.25 -22.88 -12.36
C ALA A 115 -16.01 -22.80 -13.88
N LEU A 116 -14.82 -23.15 -14.35
CA LEU A 116 -14.53 -23.26 -15.78
C LEU A 116 -15.29 -24.44 -16.41
N SER A 117 -15.28 -25.60 -15.77
CA SER A 117 -16.00 -26.78 -16.27
C SER A 117 -17.51 -26.53 -16.39
N GLU A 118 -18.11 -25.87 -15.40
CA GLU A 118 -19.51 -25.43 -15.43
C GLU A 118 -19.77 -24.42 -16.54
N ARG A 119 -18.94 -23.37 -16.63
CA ARG A 119 -19.09 -22.30 -17.63
C ARG A 119 -19.03 -22.81 -19.06
N PHE A 120 -18.19 -23.81 -19.31
CA PHE A 120 -17.98 -24.40 -20.64
C PHE A 120 -18.82 -25.66 -20.88
N GLY A 121 -19.61 -26.12 -19.90
CA GLY A 121 -20.45 -27.32 -20.02
C GLY A 121 -19.65 -28.60 -20.33
N LYS A 122 -18.36 -28.64 -19.96
CA LYS A 122 -17.41 -29.73 -20.24
C LYS A 122 -16.67 -30.07 -18.96
N LEU A 123 -16.51 -31.35 -18.65
CA LEU A 123 -15.89 -31.77 -17.38
C LEU A 123 -14.44 -31.29 -17.25
N ASP A 124 -13.66 -31.38 -18.34
CA ASP A 124 -12.25 -30.95 -18.38
C ASP A 124 -11.96 -30.22 -19.70
N PRO A 125 -12.35 -28.94 -19.83
CA PRO A 125 -12.06 -28.18 -21.03
C PRO A 125 -10.55 -27.97 -21.23
N SER A 126 -10.12 -28.02 -22.48
CA SER A 126 -8.74 -27.66 -22.86
C SER A 126 -8.56 -26.15 -22.89
N LEU A 127 -7.32 -25.67 -22.76
CA LEU A 127 -7.02 -24.26 -22.91
C LEU A 127 -7.32 -23.76 -24.33
N LYS A 128 -7.26 -24.64 -25.33
CA LYS A 128 -7.74 -24.38 -26.69
C LYS A 128 -9.25 -24.12 -26.75
N ASP A 129 -10.05 -24.91 -26.03
CA ASP A 129 -11.52 -24.70 -25.96
C ASP A 129 -11.84 -23.35 -25.32
N LEU A 130 -11.13 -23.02 -24.23
CA LEU A 130 -11.23 -21.71 -23.58
C LEU A 130 -10.91 -20.60 -24.56
N LEU A 131 -9.74 -20.67 -25.22
CA LEU A 131 -9.30 -19.65 -26.16
C LEU A 131 -10.29 -19.43 -27.29
N ALA A 132 -10.82 -20.50 -27.90
CA ALA A 132 -11.77 -20.40 -29.00
C ALA A 132 -13.00 -19.55 -28.64
N ALA A 133 -13.59 -19.77 -27.46
CA ALA A 133 -14.77 -19.01 -27.01
C ALA A 133 -14.50 -17.50 -26.83
N TYR A 134 -13.30 -17.14 -26.36
CA TYR A 134 -12.94 -15.73 -26.17
C TYR A 134 -12.51 -15.04 -27.47
N VAL A 135 -11.94 -15.80 -28.42
CA VAL A 135 -11.70 -15.29 -29.78
C VAL A 135 -13.02 -14.98 -30.48
N GLU A 136 -14.02 -15.86 -30.35
CA GLU A 136 -15.38 -15.59 -30.85
C GLU A 136 -16.01 -14.35 -30.19
N SER A 137 -15.66 -14.09 -28.92
CA SER A 137 -16.08 -12.90 -28.16
C SER A 137 -15.24 -11.64 -28.47
N GLY A 138 -14.28 -11.73 -29.41
CA GLY A 138 -13.50 -10.60 -29.92
C GLY A 138 -12.10 -10.41 -29.32
N VAL A 139 -11.58 -11.35 -28.53
CA VAL A 139 -10.16 -11.34 -28.08
C VAL A 139 -9.24 -11.66 -29.26
N GLN A 140 -8.14 -10.92 -29.40
CA GLN A 140 -7.13 -11.11 -30.45
C GLN A 140 -5.99 -12.01 -29.92
N PRO A 141 -5.86 -13.26 -30.39
CA PRO A 141 -4.80 -14.16 -29.96
C PRO A 141 -3.49 -13.84 -30.70
N LEU A 142 -2.40 -13.70 -29.95
CA LEU A 142 -1.04 -13.55 -30.45
C LEU A 142 -0.19 -14.72 -29.91
N PRO A 143 -0.04 -15.81 -30.66
CA PRO A 143 0.85 -16.89 -30.28
C PRO A 143 2.30 -16.40 -30.32
N TYR A 144 3.04 -16.62 -29.23
CA TYR A 144 4.41 -16.19 -29.07
C TYR A 144 5.20 -17.21 -28.23
N PRO A 145 6.04 -18.06 -28.84
CA PRO A 145 6.73 -19.14 -28.15
C PRO A 145 7.94 -18.61 -27.36
N PHE A 146 7.70 -18.13 -26.14
CA PHE A 146 8.70 -17.39 -25.36
C PHE A 146 10.01 -18.18 -25.14
N GLU A 147 9.92 -19.48 -24.86
CA GLU A 147 11.10 -20.33 -24.65
C GLU A 147 11.91 -20.53 -25.93
N GLU A 148 11.23 -20.77 -27.06
CA GLU A 148 11.90 -20.93 -28.35
C GLU A 148 12.59 -19.64 -28.79
N VAL A 149 11.94 -18.49 -28.56
CA VAL A 149 12.53 -17.17 -28.80
C VAL A 149 13.77 -16.96 -27.93
N ALA A 150 13.70 -17.32 -26.64
CA ALA A 150 14.85 -17.23 -25.74
C ALA A 150 16.01 -18.11 -26.20
N ASP A 151 15.74 -19.36 -26.56
CA ASP A 151 16.76 -20.31 -27.00
C ASP A 151 17.40 -19.89 -28.34
N ARG A 152 16.60 -19.38 -29.29
CA ARG A 152 17.08 -18.83 -30.57
C ARG A 152 18.02 -17.65 -30.36
N ILE A 153 17.57 -16.63 -29.62
CA ILE A 153 18.39 -15.43 -29.34
C ILE A 153 19.62 -15.81 -28.53
N GLY A 154 19.49 -16.74 -27.57
CA GLY A 154 20.61 -17.28 -26.81
C GLY A 154 21.68 -17.89 -27.71
N ALA A 155 21.29 -18.70 -28.69
CA ALA A 155 22.22 -19.29 -29.65
C ALA A 155 22.94 -18.23 -30.50
N GLU A 156 22.24 -17.18 -30.97
CA GLU A 156 22.85 -16.06 -31.69
C GLU A 156 23.89 -15.30 -30.85
N LEU A 157 23.64 -15.17 -29.55
CA LEU A 157 24.51 -14.45 -28.62
C LEU A 157 25.59 -15.34 -27.98
N GLY A 158 25.62 -16.64 -28.29
CA GLY A 158 26.55 -17.61 -27.66
C GLY A 158 26.27 -17.87 -26.18
N VAL A 159 25.00 -17.73 -25.75
CA VAL A 159 24.55 -17.90 -24.36
C VAL A 159 23.83 -19.24 -24.19
N PRO A 160 24.17 -20.05 -23.16
CA PRO A 160 23.49 -21.32 -22.92
C PRO A 160 21.98 -21.16 -22.68
N SER A 161 21.19 -22.13 -23.15
CA SER A 161 19.71 -22.13 -23.05
C SER A 161 19.19 -21.79 -21.65
N LEU A 162 19.71 -22.43 -20.59
CA LEU A 162 19.29 -22.13 -19.20
C LEU A 162 19.49 -20.66 -18.80
N GLN A 163 20.56 -20.03 -19.28
CA GLN A 163 20.84 -18.62 -19.01
C GLN A 163 19.98 -17.71 -19.89
N ALA A 164 19.74 -18.09 -21.15
CA ALA A 164 18.86 -17.36 -22.05
C ALA A 164 17.41 -17.35 -21.53
N ARG A 165 16.91 -18.48 -21.04
CA ARG A 165 15.56 -18.60 -20.43
C ARG A 165 15.37 -17.77 -19.15
N ARG A 166 16.45 -17.29 -18.51
CA ARG A 166 16.32 -16.29 -17.42
C ARG A 166 15.90 -14.90 -17.91
N THR A 167 15.83 -14.68 -19.22
CA THR A 167 15.40 -13.42 -19.84
C THR A 167 13.96 -13.45 -20.36
N LEU A 168 13.19 -14.52 -20.08
CA LEU A 168 11.80 -14.66 -20.52
C LEU A 168 10.93 -13.46 -20.12
N ASN A 169 11.15 -12.91 -18.93
CA ASN A 169 10.50 -11.68 -18.47
C ASN A 169 10.83 -10.46 -19.35
N THR A 170 12.09 -10.30 -19.76
CA THR A 170 12.52 -9.23 -20.67
C THR A 170 11.96 -9.44 -22.07
N ILE A 171 11.95 -10.68 -22.57
CA ILE A 171 11.33 -11.04 -23.86
C ILE A 171 9.84 -10.70 -23.84
N ALA A 172 9.13 -11.07 -22.78
CA ALA A 172 7.71 -10.79 -22.64
C ALA A 172 7.39 -9.29 -22.67
N VAL A 173 8.18 -8.48 -21.97
CA VAL A 173 8.05 -7.01 -21.96
C VAL A 173 8.42 -6.42 -23.32
N ALA A 174 9.54 -6.84 -23.90
CA ALA A 174 10.01 -6.35 -25.19
C ALA A 174 9.00 -6.66 -26.30
N ALA A 175 8.50 -7.90 -26.35
CA ALA A 175 7.47 -8.31 -27.28
C ALA A 175 6.21 -7.47 -27.08
N SER A 176 5.72 -7.34 -25.84
CA SER A 176 4.53 -6.53 -25.54
C SER A 176 4.65 -5.10 -26.06
N LEU A 177 5.76 -4.42 -25.76
CA LEU A 177 5.98 -3.05 -26.20
C LEU A 177 6.12 -2.95 -27.73
N HIS A 178 6.81 -3.91 -28.36
CA HIS A 178 6.97 -3.96 -29.81
C HIS A 178 5.64 -4.18 -30.55
N PHE A 179 4.81 -5.13 -30.10
CA PHE A 179 3.45 -5.33 -30.61
C PHE A 179 2.58 -4.07 -30.46
N LEU A 180 2.76 -3.33 -29.36
CA LEU A 180 2.08 -2.06 -29.11
C LEU A 180 2.65 -0.88 -29.91
N GLY A 181 3.73 -1.09 -30.69
CA GLY A 181 4.39 -0.04 -31.47
C GLY A 181 5.11 1.01 -30.61
N PHE A 182 5.47 0.67 -29.37
CA PHE A 182 6.19 1.55 -28.46
C PHE A 182 7.70 1.52 -28.75
N PRO A 183 8.45 2.63 -28.66
CA PRO A 183 9.87 2.65 -28.97
C PRO A 183 10.72 1.83 -27.99
N LEU A 184 11.88 1.36 -28.46
CA LEU A 184 12.80 0.50 -27.71
C LEU A 184 13.57 1.29 -26.64
N GLU A 185 13.92 2.54 -26.90
CA GLU A 185 14.83 3.34 -26.08
C GLU A 185 14.38 3.44 -24.61
N PRO A 186 13.11 3.73 -24.28
CA PRO A 186 12.65 3.74 -22.90
C PRO A 186 12.80 2.38 -22.19
N LEU A 187 12.67 1.27 -22.91
CA LEU A 187 12.89 -0.07 -22.34
C LEU A 187 14.37 -0.30 -22.01
N LEU A 188 15.30 0.11 -22.89
CA LEU A 188 16.74 -0.01 -22.62
C LEU A 188 17.16 0.80 -21.39
N GLU A 189 16.57 1.99 -21.19
CA GLU A 189 16.77 2.79 -20.00
C GLU A 189 16.14 2.17 -18.74
N ALA A 190 14.96 1.56 -18.85
CA ALA A 190 14.32 0.85 -17.74
C ALA A 190 15.15 -0.38 -17.31
N LEU A 191 15.71 -1.13 -18.26
CA LEU A 191 16.65 -2.22 -18.01
C LEU A 191 17.90 -1.72 -17.27
N ALA A 192 18.43 -0.56 -17.68
CA ALA A 192 19.57 0.08 -17.03
C ALA A 192 19.26 0.63 -15.63
N LEU A 193 18.00 0.67 -15.19
CA LEU A 193 17.65 0.93 -13.79
C LEU A 193 17.54 -0.35 -12.96
N GLN A 194 17.17 -1.46 -13.60
CA GLN A 194 16.89 -2.74 -12.94
C GLN A 194 18.12 -3.63 -12.79
N PHE A 195 19.00 -3.64 -13.78
CA PHE A 195 20.14 -4.56 -13.86
C PHE A 195 21.48 -3.82 -13.91
N ARG A 196 22.57 -4.57 -13.70
CA ARG A 196 23.96 -4.08 -13.71
C ARG A 196 24.87 -5.12 -14.38
N GLY A 197 26.01 -4.67 -14.92
CA GLY A 197 27.05 -5.53 -15.50
C GLY A 197 26.55 -6.43 -16.63
N LYS A 198 27.11 -7.64 -16.74
CA LYS A 198 26.79 -8.61 -17.81
C LYS A 198 25.30 -8.99 -17.90
N VAL A 199 24.57 -8.92 -16.78
CA VAL A 199 23.12 -9.20 -16.77
C VAL A 199 22.38 -8.09 -17.52
N LEU A 200 22.79 -6.83 -17.37
CA LEU A 200 22.21 -5.71 -18.12
C LEU A 200 22.47 -5.86 -19.62
N GLU A 201 23.73 -6.10 -20.00
CA GLU A 201 24.15 -6.27 -21.40
C GLU A 201 23.31 -7.35 -22.10
N LEU A 202 23.19 -8.53 -21.49
CA LEU A 202 22.38 -9.62 -22.01
C LEU A 202 20.92 -9.22 -22.21
N ASN A 203 20.29 -8.60 -21.21
CA ASN A 203 18.88 -8.21 -21.31
C ASN A 203 18.66 -7.11 -22.37
N GLN A 204 19.61 -6.19 -22.56
CA GLN A 204 19.54 -5.19 -23.63
C GLN A 204 19.67 -5.81 -25.02
N SER A 205 20.62 -6.75 -25.20
CA SER A 205 20.77 -7.48 -26.47
C SER A 205 19.52 -8.31 -26.80
N VAL A 206 18.92 -8.96 -25.80
CA VAL A 206 17.67 -9.71 -25.98
C VAL A 206 16.52 -8.77 -26.37
N ALA A 207 16.36 -7.63 -25.70
CA ALA A 207 15.33 -6.66 -26.06
C ALA A 207 15.51 -6.13 -27.50
N GLN A 208 16.75 -5.81 -27.90
CA GLN A 208 17.07 -5.39 -29.26
C GLN A 208 16.74 -6.49 -30.28
N ALA A 209 17.07 -7.75 -29.99
CA ALA A 209 16.78 -8.86 -30.88
C ALA A 209 15.28 -9.03 -31.12
N VAL A 210 14.46 -8.96 -30.06
CA VAL A 210 13.00 -9.03 -30.16
C VAL A 210 12.43 -7.89 -31.02
N TYR A 211 12.97 -6.68 -30.90
CA TYR A 211 12.52 -5.53 -31.69
C TYR A 211 12.90 -5.58 -33.19
N ARG A 212 13.79 -6.50 -33.58
CA ARG A 212 14.10 -6.75 -35.01
C ARG A 212 13.09 -7.67 -35.68
N GLU A 213 12.26 -8.37 -34.92
CA GLU A 213 11.27 -9.30 -35.45
C GLU A 213 10.10 -8.53 -36.11
N GLU A 214 9.54 -9.07 -37.18
CA GLU A 214 8.32 -8.53 -37.77
C GLU A 214 7.12 -8.91 -36.89
N VAL A 215 6.31 -7.92 -36.52
CA VAL A 215 5.10 -8.12 -35.72
C VAL A 215 3.85 -7.65 -36.47
N PRO A 216 2.71 -8.35 -36.33
CA PRO A 216 1.43 -7.89 -36.87
C PRO A 216 1.04 -6.54 -36.27
N LYS A 217 0.42 -5.71 -37.09
CA LYS A 217 -0.11 -4.42 -36.65
C LYS A 217 -1.40 -4.63 -35.87
N LEU A 218 -1.38 -4.24 -34.59
CA LEU A 218 -2.57 -4.24 -33.75
C LEU A 218 -3.52 -3.09 -34.11
N SER A 219 -4.80 -3.28 -33.77
CA SER A 219 -5.85 -2.25 -33.94
C SER A 219 -5.64 -1.01 -33.07
N PHE A 220 -4.73 -1.08 -32.10
CA PHE A 220 -4.37 0.00 -31.20
C PHE A 220 -2.86 -0.01 -30.94
N GLN A 221 -2.31 1.16 -30.61
CA GLN A 221 -0.88 1.35 -30.34
C GLN A 221 -0.67 2.22 -29.10
N LEU A 222 0.44 2.00 -28.41
CA LEU A 222 0.87 2.85 -27.32
C LEU A 222 1.78 3.95 -27.86
N HIS A 223 1.35 5.20 -27.71
CA HIS A 223 2.13 6.35 -28.20
C HIS A 223 3.16 6.81 -27.17
N LEU A 224 4.27 7.34 -27.65
CA LEU A 224 5.20 8.12 -26.84
C LEU A 224 4.56 9.49 -26.54
N ASN A 225 4.47 9.87 -25.26
CA ASN A 225 3.85 11.13 -24.82
C ASN A 225 4.88 12.24 -24.55
N GLY A 226 6.14 12.00 -24.92
CA GLY A 226 7.28 12.83 -24.57
C GLY A 226 8.01 12.31 -23.34
N TYR A 227 9.32 12.57 -23.30
CA TYR A 227 10.13 12.28 -22.12
C TYR A 227 9.86 13.35 -21.07
N GLU A 228 9.33 12.95 -19.92
CA GLU A 228 9.15 13.85 -18.77
C GLU A 228 10.22 13.56 -17.71
N PRO A 229 11.28 14.38 -17.62
CA PRO A 229 12.25 14.25 -16.55
C PRO A 229 11.60 14.56 -15.19
N GLY A 230 12.18 14.05 -14.11
CA GLY A 230 11.73 14.34 -12.76
C GLY A 230 10.54 13.51 -12.27
N ARG A 231 10.15 12.44 -12.97
CA ARG A 231 9.22 11.43 -12.41
C ARG A 231 9.97 10.23 -11.86
N VAL A 232 9.49 9.67 -10.76
CA VAL A 232 10.05 8.48 -10.10
C VAL A 232 8.99 7.39 -9.98
N TYR A 233 9.43 6.13 -9.96
CA TYR A 233 8.58 4.98 -9.66
C TYR A 233 8.88 4.52 -8.23
N LEU A 234 7.87 4.51 -7.37
CA LEU A 234 7.97 4.05 -5.98
C LEU A 234 6.80 3.16 -5.62
N THR A 235 7.02 2.25 -4.67
CA THR A 235 5.94 1.54 -3.99
C THR A 235 5.49 2.27 -2.72
N GLY A 236 4.30 1.95 -2.21
CA GLY A 236 3.81 2.53 -0.95
C GLY A 236 4.75 2.26 0.24
N ALA A 237 5.29 1.04 0.36
CA ALA A 237 6.25 0.70 1.41
C ALA A 237 7.57 1.50 1.28
N GLN A 238 8.06 1.70 0.06
CA GLN A 238 9.25 2.54 -0.19
C GLN A 238 8.99 4.01 0.13
N ALA A 239 7.80 4.51 -0.22
CA ALA A 239 7.40 5.88 0.10
C ALA A 239 7.30 6.11 1.61
N ALA A 240 6.73 5.16 2.37
CA ALA A 240 6.70 5.22 3.84
C ALA A 240 8.12 5.21 4.43
N ALA A 241 9.01 4.34 3.95
CA ALA A 241 10.41 4.30 4.37
C ALA A 241 11.15 5.64 4.11
N LEU A 242 11.05 6.17 2.89
CA LEU A 242 11.63 7.47 2.53
C LEU A 242 11.01 8.62 3.33
N GLY A 243 9.71 8.55 3.60
CA GLY A 243 9.01 9.52 4.44
C GLY A 243 9.53 9.50 5.88
N LYS A 244 9.75 8.32 6.46
CA LYS A 244 10.35 8.21 7.80
C LYS A 244 11.75 8.83 7.83
N LEU A 245 12.58 8.55 6.83
CA LEU A 245 13.92 9.15 6.72
C LEU A 245 13.87 10.67 6.63
N ALA A 246 12.99 11.20 5.75
CA ALA A 246 12.76 12.64 5.62
C ALA A 246 12.24 13.27 6.91
N GLY A 247 11.45 12.53 7.71
CA GLY A 247 10.93 12.93 9.02
C GLY A 247 11.97 12.85 10.14
N GLY A 248 13.19 12.39 9.84
CA GLY A 248 14.31 12.33 10.75
C GLY A 248 14.45 11.01 11.52
N LEU A 249 13.84 9.91 11.06
CA LEU A 249 14.01 8.57 11.65
C LEU A 249 15.51 8.22 11.78
N ARG A 250 15.91 7.70 12.95
CA ARG A 250 17.28 7.23 13.20
C ARG A 250 17.35 5.80 13.72
N PHE A 251 16.22 5.21 14.13
CA PHE A 251 16.17 3.86 14.66
C PHE A 251 14.87 3.16 14.26
N GLN A 252 14.94 2.06 13.52
CA GLN A 252 13.81 1.22 13.17
C GLN A 252 14.01 -0.18 13.73
N THR A 253 12.99 -0.71 14.38
CA THR A 253 12.93 -2.13 14.78
C THR A 253 11.84 -2.83 14.01
N TYR A 254 12.00 -4.11 13.71
CA TYR A 254 10.93 -4.89 13.10
C TYR A 254 11.11 -6.39 13.32
N TYR A 255 9.99 -7.11 13.33
CA TYR A 255 9.96 -8.55 13.09
C TYR A 255 9.41 -8.79 11.66
N PRO A 256 10.00 -9.68 10.86
CA PRO A 256 9.56 -9.89 9.49
C PRO A 256 8.10 -10.38 9.40
N ILE A 257 7.24 -9.57 8.77
CA ILE A 257 5.83 -9.88 8.52
C ILE A 257 5.36 -9.23 7.22
N SER A 258 4.72 -9.98 6.33
CA SER A 258 4.14 -9.40 5.10
C SER A 258 2.93 -8.50 5.43
N PRO A 259 2.78 -7.33 4.80
CA PRO A 259 3.67 -6.71 3.80
C PRO A 259 4.68 -5.71 4.40
N ALA A 260 4.83 -5.64 5.72
CA ALA A 260 5.64 -4.63 6.41
C ALA A 260 7.16 -4.80 6.20
N THR A 261 7.64 -6.03 5.97
CA THR A 261 9.08 -6.34 5.79
C THR A 261 9.75 -5.49 4.71
N ASP A 262 9.04 -5.15 3.63
CA ASP A 262 9.60 -4.40 2.50
C ASP A 262 10.06 -2.98 2.91
N GLU A 263 9.42 -2.38 3.92
CA GLU A 263 9.82 -1.06 4.44
C GLU A 263 11.19 -1.14 5.13
N SER A 264 11.34 -2.05 6.09
CA SER A 264 12.57 -2.17 6.88
C SER A 264 13.75 -2.67 6.05
N THR A 265 13.52 -3.62 5.13
CA THR A 265 14.57 -4.08 4.22
C THR A 265 15.02 -3.00 3.25
N TYR A 266 14.10 -2.12 2.82
CA TYR A 266 14.46 -0.94 2.03
C TYR A 266 15.31 0.04 2.83
N LEU A 267 14.98 0.32 4.11
CA LEU A 267 15.81 1.14 4.98
C LEU A 267 17.20 0.53 5.21
N GLU A 268 17.27 -0.78 5.42
CA GLU A 268 18.52 -1.51 5.67
C GLU A 268 19.43 -1.54 4.43
N ALA A 269 18.86 -1.63 3.22
CA ALA A 269 19.61 -1.52 1.98
C ALA A 269 20.15 -0.10 1.73
N HIS A 270 19.66 0.90 2.46
CA HIS A 270 20.03 2.32 2.31
C HIS A 270 20.37 2.95 3.66
N THR A 271 21.15 2.30 4.53
CA THR A 271 21.44 2.84 5.88
C THR A 271 22.23 4.15 5.89
N HIS A 272 22.95 4.46 4.81
CA HIS A 272 23.81 5.64 4.69
C HIS A 272 23.22 6.69 3.74
N PHE A 273 22.49 7.63 4.32
CA PHE A 273 22.09 8.86 3.66
C PHE A 273 22.94 10.01 4.19
N PRO A 274 23.54 10.87 3.34
CA PRO A 274 24.27 12.05 3.81
C PRO A 274 23.41 12.89 4.78
N GLY A 275 23.73 12.85 6.08
CA GLY A 275 22.99 13.55 7.14
C GLY A 275 21.76 12.83 7.71
N ALA A 276 21.48 11.58 7.31
CA ALA A 276 20.29 10.84 7.74
C ALA A 276 20.52 9.32 7.89
N ASP A 277 21.63 8.92 8.52
CA ASP A 277 21.90 7.52 8.83
C ASP A 277 20.78 6.91 9.70
N VAL A 278 20.40 5.67 9.40
CA VAL A 278 19.38 4.93 10.17
C VAL A 278 19.93 3.59 10.62
N MET A 279 19.72 3.25 11.90
CA MET A 279 19.97 1.92 12.42
C MET A 279 18.68 1.09 12.28
N VAL A 280 18.79 -0.07 11.62
CA VAL A 280 17.68 -1.02 11.45
C VAL A 280 18.01 -2.29 12.22
N VAL A 281 17.10 -2.74 13.09
CA VAL A 281 17.27 -3.94 13.91
C VAL A 281 16.13 -4.90 13.63
N GLN A 282 16.46 -6.07 13.08
CA GLN A 282 15.53 -7.20 13.04
C GLN A 282 15.49 -7.84 14.43
N THR A 283 14.33 -7.86 15.06
CA THR A 283 14.13 -8.42 16.40
C THR A 283 13.67 -9.87 16.36
N GLU A 284 13.64 -10.51 17.51
CA GLU A 284 13.21 -11.89 17.74
C GLU A 284 11.69 -12.08 17.66
N ASP A 285 10.92 -11.04 18.02
CA ASP A 285 9.46 -10.97 17.91
C ASP A 285 8.99 -9.49 17.91
N GLU A 286 7.67 -9.28 17.81
CA GLU A 286 7.06 -7.94 17.83
C GLU A 286 7.04 -7.25 19.21
N ILE A 287 7.15 -8.01 20.31
CA ILE A 287 7.26 -7.45 21.67
C ILE A 287 8.62 -6.77 21.83
N ALA A 288 9.69 -7.46 21.44
CA ALA A 288 11.03 -6.92 21.34
C ALA A 288 11.09 -5.72 20.38
N ALA A 289 10.42 -5.80 19.23
CA ALA A 289 10.37 -4.70 18.27
C ALA A 289 9.82 -3.41 18.90
N VAL A 290 8.63 -3.45 19.50
CA VAL A 290 8.02 -2.24 20.07
C VAL A 290 8.79 -1.72 21.28
N THR A 291 9.26 -2.61 22.17
CA THR A 291 9.97 -2.20 23.40
C THR A 291 11.36 -1.63 23.09
N MET A 292 12.09 -2.18 22.11
CA MET A 292 13.35 -1.60 21.63
C MET A 292 13.14 -0.23 20.98
N ALA A 293 12.07 -0.04 20.19
CA ALA A 293 11.75 1.27 19.61
C ALA A 293 11.46 2.31 20.70
N VAL A 294 10.72 1.95 21.75
CA VAL A 294 10.48 2.80 22.92
C VAL A 294 11.80 3.16 23.60
N GLY A 295 12.68 2.19 23.85
CA GLY A 295 14.00 2.43 24.44
C GLY A 295 14.85 3.42 23.62
N ALA A 296 14.86 3.27 22.29
CA ALA A 296 15.55 4.20 21.40
C ALA A 296 14.96 5.62 21.44
N ALA A 297 13.63 5.74 21.54
CA ALA A 297 12.96 7.03 21.69
C ALA A 297 13.35 7.74 22.99
N LEU A 298 13.41 6.99 24.10
CA LEU A 298 13.86 7.50 25.40
C LEU A 298 15.31 8.00 25.34
N ALA A 299 16.18 7.35 24.57
CA ALA A 299 17.55 7.81 24.31
C ALA A 299 17.63 9.06 23.40
N GLY A 300 16.51 9.54 22.86
CA GLY A 300 16.42 10.77 22.09
C GLY A 300 16.34 10.59 20.57
N ALA A 301 16.38 9.35 20.08
CA ALA A 301 16.30 9.04 18.65
C ALA A 301 14.85 9.02 18.18
N LYS A 302 14.56 9.59 17.00
CA LYS A 302 13.27 9.35 16.34
C LYS A 302 13.19 7.88 15.95
N ALA A 303 12.36 7.14 16.67
CA ALA A 303 12.24 5.70 16.53
C ALA A 303 10.86 5.28 16.02
N ALA A 304 10.84 4.19 15.26
CA ALA A 304 9.61 3.59 14.76
C ALA A 304 9.73 2.07 14.66
N THR A 305 8.58 1.43 14.50
CA THR A 305 8.49 0.04 14.05
C THR A 305 7.45 -0.09 12.93
N ALA A 306 7.48 -1.21 12.23
CA ALA A 306 6.52 -1.55 11.19
C ALA A 306 6.03 -3.00 11.38
N THR A 307 4.72 -3.20 11.26
CA THR A 307 4.08 -4.49 11.50
C THR A 307 2.77 -4.64 10.72
N SER A 308 2.05 -5.75 10.95
CA SER A 308 0.69 -6.00 10.46
C SER A 308 -0.20 -6.51 11.61
N GLY A 309 -1.47 -6.82 11.36
CA GLY A 309 -2.48 -7.15 12.38
C GLY A 309 -2.02 -8.12 13.50
N PRO A 310 -1.39 -9.28 13.18
CA PRO A 310 -0.89 -10.20 14.21
C PRO A 310 0.17 -9.58 15.12
N GLY A 311 1.18 -8.94 14.53
CA GLY A 311 2.25 -8.31 15.29
C GLY A 311 1.76 -7.09 16.08
N PHE A 312 0.85 -6.31 15.51
CA PHE A 312 0.19 -5.20 16.21
C PHE A 312 -0.58 -5.68 17.46
N SER A 313 -1.14 -6.90 17.42
CA SER A 313 -1.76 -7.52 18.59
C SER A 313 -0.77 -7.80 19.71
N LEU A 314 0.45 -8.26 19.37
CA LEU A 314 1.53 -8.49 20.32
C LEU A 314 2.12 -7.17 20.87
N MET A 315 2.07 -6.09 20.08
CA MET A 315 2.57 -4.77 20.50
C MET A 315 1.64 -4.03 21.47
N ALA A 316 0.42 -4.53 21.72
CA ALA A 316 -0.61 -3.81 22.49
C ALA A 316 -0.16 -3.42 23.90
N GLU A 317 0.61 -4.27 24.58
CA GLU A 317 1.19 -3.97 25.90
C GLU A 317 2.28 -2.91 25.81
N GLY A 318 3.23 -3.06 24.87
CA GLY A 318 4.32 -2.09 24.67
C GLY A 318 3.84 -0.71 24.25
N MET A 319 2.74 -0.61 23.49
CA MET A 319 2.09 0.66 23.19
C MET A 319 1.42 1.28 24.42
N GLY A 320 0.78 0.48 25.27
CA GLY A 320 0.25 0.94 26.55
C GLY A 320 1.34 1.50 27.44
N PHE A 321 2.48 0.79 27.54
CA PHE A 321 3.66 1.26 28.26
C PHE A 321 4.19 2.59 27.70
N ALA A 322 4.36 2.71 26.37
CA ALA A 322 4.76 3.95 25.72
C ALA A 322 3.79 5.11 26.01
N GLY A 323 2.48 4.84 26.03
CA GLY A 323 1.45 5.81 26.40
C GLY A 323 1.55 6.27 27.86
N MET A 324 1.81 5.33 28.78
CA MET A 324 1.97 5.60 30.21
C MET A 324 3.16 6.51 30.49
N ILE A 325 4.34 6.17 29.96
CA ILE A 325 5.58 6.93 30.20
C ILE A 325 5.74 8.13 29.24
N GLU A 326 4.74 8.40 28.40
CA GLU A 326 4.72 9.48 27.42
C GLU A 326 5.93 9.44 26.46
N ALA A 327 6.27 8.25 25.97
CA ALA A 327 7.33 8.05 24.99
C ALA A 327 6.80 8.30 23.56
N PRO A 328 7.51 9.09 22.73
CA PRO A 328 7.25 9.19 21.30
C PRO A 328 7.43 7.84 20.62
N LEU A 329 6.38 7.30 20.00
CA LEU A 329 6.45 6.03 19.28
C LEU A 329 5.64 6.11 17.99
N VAL A 330 6.22 5.70 16.86
CA VAL A 330 5.48 5.48 15.62
C VAL A 330 5.39 4.00 15.32
N VAL A 331 4.17 3.51 15.11
CA VAL A 331 3.90 2.15 14.62
C VAL A 331 3.24 2.26 13.26
N THR A 332 3.94 1.85 12.20
CA THR A 332 3.33 1.72 10.87
C THR A 332 2.61 0.38 10.81
N LEU A 333 1.28 0.42 10.80
CA LEU A 333 0.41 -0.74 10.74
C LEU A 333 -0.02 -0.97 9.29
N TYR A 334 0.62 -1.95 8.66
CA TYR A 334 0.27 -2.45 7.34
C TYR A 334 -0.89 -3.44 7.43
N GLN A 335 -2.12 -2.95 7.31
CA GLN A 335 -3.34 -3.75 7.40
C GLN A 335 -3.39 -4.80 6.28
N ARG A 336 -3.72 -6.04 6.63
CA ARG A 336 -3.87 -7.17 5.70
C ARG A 336 -5.08 -8.02 6.11
N GLY A 337 -5.49 -8.97 5.27
CA GLY A 337 -6.64 -9.83 5.60
C GLY A 337 -6.47 -10.56 6.93
N GLY A 338 -7.35 -10.30 7.89
CA GLY A 338 -7.45 -11.02 9.16
C GLY A 338 -8.61 -12.03 9.18
N PRO A 339 -9.01 -12.54 10.36
CA PRO A 339 -8.33 -12.47 11.65
C PRO A 339 -7.17 -13.48 11.77
N SER A 340 -6.40 -13.43 12.86
CA SER A 340 -5.23 -14.30 13.08
C SER A 340 -4.23 -14.20 11.91
N THR A 341 -3.68 -15.30 11.40
CA THR A 341 -2.84 -15.28 10.19
C THR A 341 -3.58 -14.70 8.98
N GLY A 342 -4.87 -15.01 8.87
CA GLY A 342 -5.78 -14.55 7.81
C GLY A 342 -5.26 -14.81 6.41
N LEU A 343 -5.16 -13.74 5.61
CA LEU A 343 -4.67 -13.72 4.24
C LEU A 343 -3.41 -12.84 4.14
N PRO A 344 -2.21 -13.37 4.43
CA PRO A 344 -0.97 -12.60 4.55
C PRO A 344 -0.60 -11.73 3.34
N THR A 345 -1.08 -12.09 2.15
CA THR A 345 -0.75 -11.45 0.88
C THR A 345 -1.92 -10.66 0.27
N ARG A 346 -2.99 -10.45 1.04
CA ARG A 346 -4.24 -9.80 0.60
C ARG A 346 -4.58 -8.58 1.45
N THR A 347 -5.33 -7.64 0.87
CA THR A 347 -5.64 -6.34 1.49
C THR A 347 -6.92 -6.40 2.32
N GLU A 348 -6.94 -5.66 3.42
CA GLU A 348 -8.12 -5.42 4.24
C GLU A 348 -7.92 -4.13 5.05
N GLN A 349 -9.01 -3.52 5.49
CA GLN A 349 -9.09 -2.35 6.39
C GLN A 349 -9.83 -2.75 7.68
N GLY A 350 -9.56 -3.95 8.17
CA GLY A 350 -10.25 -4.59 9.31
C GLY A 350 -9.71 -4.19 10.67
N ASP A 351 -8.62 -3.42 10.74
CA ASP A 351 -7.91 -3.13 11.99
C ASP A 351 -8.18 -1.73 12.55
N LEU A 352 -9.03 -0.91 11.91
CA LEU A 352 -9.28 0.49 12.29
C LEU A 352 -9.66 0.65 13.76
N MET A 353 -10.68 -0.07 14.23
CA MET A 353 -11.12 0.02 15.62
C MET A 353 -10.06 -0.50 16.59
N PHE A 354 -9.29 -1.52 16.19
CA PHE A 354 -8.19 -2.02 17.00
C PHE A 354 -7.03 -1.03 17.09
N ALA A 355 -6.72 -0.30 16.01
CA ALA A 355 -5.74 0.79 16.05
C ALA A 355 -6.19 1.92 17.01
N ILE A 356 -7.48 2.24 17.03
CA ILE A 356 -8.05 3.30 17.89
C ILE A 356 -8.19 2.86 19.35
N ARG A 357 -8.47 1.58 19.62
CA ARG A 357 -8.86 1.10 20.97
C ARG A 357 -7.95 0.01 21.56
N GLY A 358 -6.93 -0.43 20.84
CA GLY A 358 -6.01 -1.48 21.29
C GLY A 358 -5.13 -1.10 22.48
N GLY A 359 -4.79 -2.08 23.31
CA GLY A 359 -4.13 -1.89 24.60
C GLY A 359 -5.13 -1.66 25.74
N HIS A 360 -4.73 -2.03 26.96
CA HIS A 360 -5.57 -1.89 28.15
C HIS A 360 -5.52 -0.46 28.72
N GLY A 361 -6.60 -0.04 29.39
CA GLY A 361 -6.74 1.31 29.93
C GLY A 361 -6.92 2.39 28.84
N GLU A 362 -6.81 3.64 29.26
CA GLU A 362 -6.89 4.80 28.37
C GLU A 362 -5.54 5.50 28.32
N TYR A 363 -5.09 5.80 27.11
CA TYR A 363 -3.86 6.55 26.87
C TYR A 363 -3.97 7.28 25.52
N PRO A 364 -3.31 8.44 25.38
CA PRO A 364 -3.32 9.19 24.14
C PRO A 364 -2.70 8.35 23.01
N ARG A 365 -3.39 8.33 21.87
CA ARG A 365 -2.92 7.74 20.61
C ARG A 365 -3.41 8.58 19.45
N ILE A 366 -2.57 8.79 18.46
CA ILE A 366 -2.98 9.43 17.20
C ILE A 366 -3.03 8.33 16.14
N VAL A 367 -4.11 8.29 15.36
CA VAL A 367 -4.29 7.32 14.27
C VAL A 367 -4.53 8.08 12.98
N LEU A 368 -3.65 7.90 12.00
CA LEU A 368 -3.79 8.47 10.66
C LEU A 368 -3.67 7.38 9.60
N ALA A 369 -4.29 7.60 8.44
CA ALA A 369 -4.26 6.67 7.31
C ALA A 369 -3.89 7.36 6.00
N SER A 370 -2.95 6.76 5.26
CA SER A 370 -2.55 7.28 3.94
C SER A 370 -3.45 6.74 2.84
N GLY A 371 -3.89 7.63 1.94
CA GLY A 371 -4.77 7.25 0.83
C GLY A 371 -4.07 6.88 -0.48
N ASP A 372 -2.83 7.33 -0.66
CA ASP A 372 -1.99 7.06 -1.84
C ASP A 372 -0.48 7.10 -1.49
N ILE A 373 0.38 6.94 -2.50
CA ILE A 373 1.84 6.87 -2.31
C ILE A 373 2.42 8.21 -1.84
N GLN A 374 1.87 9.33 -2.33
CA GLN A 374 2.32 10.64 -1.86
C GLN A 374 1.93 10.84 -0.39
N ASP A 375 0.70 10.48 -0.02
CA ASP A 375 0.25 10.48 1.37
C ASP A 375 1.14 9.60 2.25
N ALA A 376 1.51 8.39 1.81
CA ALA A 376 2.41 7.50 2.56
C ALA A 376 3.75 8.17 2.92
N PHE A 377 4.33 8.92 1.96
CA PHE A 377 5.56 9.68 2.19
C PHE A 377 5.36 10.88 3.13
N MET A 378 4.30 11.66 2.94
CA MET A 378 4.06 12.86 3.75
C MET A 378 3.60 12.52 5.17
N ASP A 379 2.75 11.51 5.32
CA ASP A 379 2.16 11.09 6.58
C ASP A 379 3.17 10.37 7.48
N ALA A 380 4.14 9.64 6.92
CA ALA A 380 5.23 9.08 7.70
C ALA A 380 6.09 10.16 8.39
N GLN A 381 6.32 11.29 7.72
CA GLN A 381 7.01 12.45 8.30
C GLN A 381 6.19 13.08 9.43
N LYS A 382 4.89 13.29 9.18
CA LYS A 382 3.95 13.84 10.15
C LYS A 382 3.79 12.92 11.36
N ALA A 383 3.75 11.60 11.16
CA ALA A 383 3.65 10.64 12.24
C ALA A 383 4.82 10.76 13.21
N LEU A 384 6.06 10.86 12.71
CA LEU A 384 7.24 11.08 13.55
C LEU A 384 7.19 12.44 14.25
N ALA A 385 6.81 13.51 13.53
CA ALA A 385 6.72 14.83 14.12
C ALA A 385 5.65 14.89 15.23
N TRP A 386 4.48 14.30 15.01
CA TRP A 386 3.37 14.27 15.97
C TRP A 386 3.67 13.39 17.17
N ALA A 387 4.34 12.24 16.97
CA ALA A 387 4.78 11.40 18.09
C ALA A 387 5.66 12.18 19.06
N TRP A 388 6.57 13.02 18.53
CA TRP A 388 7.46 13.85 19.33
C TRP A 388 6.81 15.13 19.87
N ARG A 389 5.96 15.80 19.09
CA ARG A 389 5.21 17.00 19.52
C ARG A 389 4.31 16.68 20.69
N TYR A 390 3.52 15.61 20.58
CA TYR A 390 2.51 15.24 21.57
C TYR A 390 2.96 14.13 22.54
N GLN A 391 4.21 13.66 22.41
CA GLN A 391 4.82 12.67 23.31
C GLN A 391 3.91 11.46 23.54
N THR A 392 3.57 10.80 22.45
CA THR A 392 2.54 9.77 22.44
C THR A 392 2.73 8.77 21.30
N VAL A 393 1.97 7.69 21.34
CA VAL A 393 1.93 6.69 20.26
C VAL A 393 1.18 7.25 19.05
N VAL A 394 1.76 7.12 17.86
CA VAL A 394 1.13 7.39 16.58
C VAL A 394 1.06 6.11 15.76
N VAL A 395 -0.14 5.71 15.37
CA VAL A 395 -0.39 4.57 14.49
C VAL A 395 -0.63 5.08 13.07
N HIS A 396 0.28 4.76 12.15
CA HIS A 396 0.19 5.11 10.74
C HIS A 396 -0.34 3.92 9.95
N LEU A 397 -1.59 4.01 9.50
CA LEU A 397 -2.28 2.97 8.74
C LEU A 397 -1.97 3.06 7.25
N LEU A 398 -1.48 1.96 6.69
CA LEU A 398 -1.49 1.68 5.26
C LEU A 398 -2.10 0.29 5.08
N ASP A 399 -2.90 0.05 4.06
CA ASP A 399 -3.33 -1.31 3.75
C ASP A 399 -2.36 -1.98 2.76
N LYS A 400 -2.36 -3.32 2.73
CA LYS A 400 -1.44 -4.12 1.90
C LYS A 400 -1.52 -3.75 0.43
N PHE A 401 -2.70 -3.39 -0.06
CA PHE A 401 -2.87 -2.97 -1.44
C PHE A 401 -2.05 -1.70 -1.70
N LEU A 402 -2.18 -0.66 -0.87
CA LEU A 402 -1.35 0.54 -1.02
C LEU A 402 0.15 0.24 -0.83
N ALA A 403 0.52 -0.57 0.16
CA ALA A 403 1.92 -0.92 0.44
C ALA A 403 2.65 -1.51 -0.76
N SER A 404 1.96 -2.40 -1.49
CA SER A 404 2.49 -3.13 -2.65
C SER A 404 2.18 -2.47 -4.00
N THR A 405 1.36 -1.43 -4.01
CA THR A 405 1.08 -0.65 -5.22
C THR A 405 2.30 0.16 -5.58
N GLY A 406 2.71 0.10 -6.85
CA GLY A 406 3.70 1.01 -7.42
C GLY A 406 3.03 2.13 -8.19
N GLN A 407 3.59 3.34 -8.15
CA GLN A 407 3.08 4.47 -8.93
C GLN A 407 4.22 5.31 -9.47
N ILE A 408 3.99 5.92 -10.63
CA ILE A 408 4.82 7.00 -11.13
C ILE A 408 4.27 8.33 -10.66
N LEU A 409 5.11 9.10 -9.98
CA LEU A 409 4.79 10.39 -9.42
C LEU A 409 5.92 11.40 -9.65
N PRO A 410 5.62 12.72 -9.66
CA PRO A 410 6.63 13.74 -9.80
C PRO A 410 7.52 13.77 -8.56
N GLN A 411 8.83 13.84 -8.75
CA GLN A 411 9.81 13.87 -7.67
C GLN A 411 9.60 15.08 -6.75
N GLU A 412 9.11 16.20 -7.28
CA GLU A 412 8.83 17.40 -6.51
C GLU A 412 7.67 17.27 -5.51
N THR A 413 6.88 16.19 -5.58
CA THR A 413 5.88 15.88 -4.55
C THR A 413 6.51 15.22 -3.32
N LEU A 414 7.74 14.73 -3.42
CA LEU A 414 8.48 14.03 -2.36
C LEU A 414 9.41 15.01 -1.62
N LYS A 415 8.81 16.01 -0.98
CA LYS A 415 9.55 17.06 -0.26
C LYS A 415 9.60 16.80 1.25
N PRO A 416 10.79 16.88 1.88
CA PRO A 416 10.89 16.93 3.33
C PRO A 416 10.08 18.11 3.89
N LEU A 417 9.31 17.84 4.94
CA LEU A 417 8.53 18.83 5.65
C LEU A 417 9.38 19.47 6.76
N ALA A 418 9.36 20.80 6.84
CA ALA A 418 9.88 21.52 8.00
C ALA A 418 8.80 21.48 9.10
N LEU A 419 8.80 20.41 9.89
CA LEU A 419 7.89 20.24 11.02
C LEU A 419 8.64 20.54 12.33
N ASP A 420 8.37 21.73 12.87
CA ASP A 420 8.80 22.12 14.21
C ASP A 420 7.79 21.63 15.25
N GLY A 421 8.23 21.41 16.50
CA GLY A 421 7.30 21.10 17.58
C GLY A 421 7.82 20.25 18.73
N GLU A 422 9.04 19.72 18.63
CA GLU A 422 9.63 18.94 19.71
C GLU A 422 9.82 19.82 20.96
N ARG A 423 9.14 19.48 22.06
CA ARG A 423 9.30 20.20 23.33
C ARG A 423 10.36 19.51 24.19
N ARG A 424 11.64 19.68 23.83
CA ARG A 424 12.76 19.10 24.58
C ARG A 424 13.19 20.02 25.73
N LEU A 425 13.62 19.41 26.84
CA LEU A 425 14.32 20.10 27.91
C LEU A 425 15.72 20.50 27.44
N ALA A 426 16.08 21.76 27.62
CA ALA A 426 17.44 22.23 27.36
C ALA A 426 18.42 21.63 28.40
N PRO A 427 19.62 21.20 27.98
CA PRO A 427 20.63 20.69 28.90
C PRO A 427 21.05 21.77 29.90
N LYS A 428 21.38 21.36 31.13
CA LYS A 428 21.90 22.23 32.18
C LYS A 428 23.30 21.78 32.59
N GLU A 429 24.20 22.73 32.82
CA GLU A 429 25.51 22.42 33.39
C GLU A 429 25.43 22.13 34.89
N GLY A 430 26.35 21.31 35.39
CA GLY A 430 26.48 21.00 36.81
C GLY A 430 26.09 19.56 37.17
N LYS A 431 25.97 19.30 38.47
CA LYS A 431 25.61 17.96 38.98
C LYS A 431 24.15 17.63 38.61
N PRO A 432 23.86 16.40 38.15
CA PRO A 432 22.49 15.99 37.87
C PRO A 432 21.56 16.17 39.09
N THR A 433 20.38 16.74 38.84
CA THR A 433 19.32 16.92 39.85
C THR A 433 18.03 16.22 39.40
N PRO A 434 17.14 15.81 40.33
CA PRO A 434 15.85 15.23 39.96
C PRO A 434 15.04 16.19 39.08
N TYR A 435 14.52 15.69 37.96
CA TYR A 435 13.66 16.43 37.04
C TYR A 435 12.24 15.87 37.05
N ALA A 436 11.26 16.75 37.22
CA ALA A 436 9.84 16.40 37.16
C ALA A 436 9.37 16.23 35.70
N ARG A 437 9.77 15.10 35.09
CA ARG A 437 9.48 14.75 33.69
C ARG A 437 8.00 14.80 33.34
N TYR A 438 7.13 14.54 34.31
CA TYR A 438 5.69 14.38 34.14
C TYR A 438 4.88 15.54 34.74
N ALA A 439 5.55 16.65 35.07
CA ALA A 439 4.88 17.83 35.63
C ALA A 439 3.71 18.32 34.76
N PRO A 440 2.57 18.68 35.36
CA PRO A 440 1.40 19.16 34.62
C PRO A 440 1.70 20.45 33.87
N THR A 441 1.09 20.56 32.69
CA THR A 441 1.13 21.74 31.81
C THR A 441 -0.26 21.92 31.21
N GLU A 442 -0.61 23.15 30.83
CA GLU A 442 -1.94 23.47 30.29
C GLU A 442 -2.27 22.68 29.01
N ASP A 443 -1.27 22.41 28.17
CA ASP A 443 -1.39 21.62 26.94
C ASP A 443 -1.20 20.11 27.16
N GLY A 444 -0.89 19.69 28.39
CA GLY A 444 -0.59 18.30 28.77
C GLY A 444 0.82 17.82 28.43
N ILE A 445 1.63 18.63 27.73
CA ILE A 445 2.91 18.25 27.14
C ILE A 445 4.08 18.73 28.02
N SER A 446 4.54 17.88 28.94
CA SER A 446 5.72 18.17 29.77
C SER A 446 7.02 18.18 28.92
N PRO A 447 8.02 19.03 29.15
CA PRO A 447 9.24 19.00 28.35
C PRO A 447 9.98 17.65 28.44
N PHE A 448 10.31 17.08 27.29
CA PHE A 448 10.96 15.77 27.17
C PHE A 448 12.46 15.86 27.43
N ALA A 449 12.99 15.01 28.30
CA ALA A 449 14.43 14.91 28.55
C ALA A 449 14.94 13.55 28.06
N PRO A 450 15.66 13.47 26.94
CA PRO A 450 16.33 12.22 26.54
C PRO A 450 17.22 11.67 27.66
N LEU A 451 17.35 10.36 27.74
CA LEU A 451 18.27 9.72 28.68
C LEU A 451 19.70 10.20 28.45
N GLY A 452 20.38 10.58 29.53
CA GLY A 452 21.71 11.19 29.46
C GLY A 452 21.72 12.71 29.23
N THR A 453 20.56 13.39 29.22
CA THR A 453 20.50 14.86 29.16
C THR A 453 21.31 15.49 30.32
N PRO A 454 22.32 16.33 30.05
CA PRO A 454 23.14 16.96 31.09
C PRO A 454 22.33 17.74 32.13
N GLY A 455 22.72 17.59 33.40
CA GLY A 455 22.18 18.36 34.53
C GLY A 455 20.90 17.81 35.15
N VAL A 456 20.31 16.76 34.60
CA VAL A 456 19.08 16.15 35.12
C VAL A 456 19.12 14.62 35.15
N PHE A 457 18.31 14.03 36.03
CA PHE A 457 17.91 12.63 35.95
C PHE A 457 16.44 12.50 36.36
N TYR A 458 15.78 11.43 35.93
CA TYR A 458 14.40 11.10 36.26
C TYR A 458 14.22 9.58 36.18
N TRP A 459 13.12 9.06 36.76
CA TRP A 459 12.76 7.65 36.69
C TRP A 459 11.65 7.41 35.66
N MET A 460 11.42 6.16 35.30
CA MET A 460 10.32 5.72 34.43
C MET A 460 9.69 4.47 35.02
N THR A 461 8.37 4.38 35.05
CA THR A 461 7.63 3.22 35.56
C THR A 461 6.33 2.98 34.78
N SER A 462 5.91 1.72 34.70
CA SER A 462 4.62 1.33 34.11
C SER A 462 3.43 1.58 35.05
N ASP A 463 3.69 1.72 36.34
CA ASP A 463 2.68 2.08 37.34
C ASP A 463 2.26 3.55 37.18
N GLU A 464 1.12 3.91 37.77
CA GLU A 464 0.79 5.33 37.90
C GLU A 464 1.84 6.03 38.77
N HIS A 465 2.11 7.29 38.44
CA HIS A 465 3.29 7.97 38.94
C HIS A 465 3.05 9.45 39.24
N ASP A 466 3.75 9.97 40.25
CA ASP A 466 3.80 11.39 40.54
C ASP A 466 4.63 12.17 39.48
N PRO A 467 4.70 13.52 39.53
CA PRO A 467 5.49 14.31 38.57
C PRO A 467 6.98 13.96 38.48
N LEU A 468 7.57 13.34 39.51
CA LEU A 468 8.98 12.91 39.59
C LEU A 468 9.17 11.43 39.23
N GLU A 469 8.10 10.74 38.88
CA GLU A 469 8.02 9.31 38.59
C GLU A 469 8.18 8.36 39.79
N HIS A 470 7.68 8.74 40.96
CA HIS A 470 7.49 7.76 42.04
C HIS A 470 6.11 7.11 41.91
N ILE A 471 6.07 5.79 42.09
CA ILE A 471 4.83 5.01 42.10
C ILE A 471 3.83 5.63 43.07
N THR A 472 2.60 5.83 42.61
CA THR A 472 1.52 6.39 43.42
C THR A 472 0.20 5.68 43.15
N GLU A 473 -0.55 5.45 44.22
CA GLU A 473 -1.95 5.01 44.17
C GLU A 473 -2.89 6.11 44.69
N ASP A 474 -2.37 7.33 44.91
CA ASP A 474 -3.16 8.46 45.39
C ASP A 474 -4.22 8.85 44.34
N PRO A 475 -5.51 8.91 44.71
CA PRO A 475 -6.59 9.14 43.76
C PRO A 475 -6.54 10.53 43.10
N VAL A 476 -6.06 11.55 43.81
CA VAL A 476 -5.98 12.93 43.29
C VAL A 476 -4.85 13.02 42.26
N LEU A 477 -3.69 12.42 42.54
CA LEU A 477 -2.59 12.33 41.57
C LEU A 477 -2.97 11.48 40.36
N ARG A 478 -3.69 10.37 40.57
CA ARG A 478 -4.19 9.51 39.49
C ARG A 478 -5.10 10.28 38.53
N GLU A 479 -6.07 11.03 39.05
CA GLU A 479 -6.96 11.87 38.24
C GLU A 479 -6.15 12.90 37.43
N ALA A 480 -5.30 13.67 38.11
CA ALA A 480 -4.51 14.72 37.48
C ALA A 480 -3.58 14.19 36.37
N GLN A 481 -2.91 13.05 36.59
CA GLN A 481 -2.00 12.45 35.62
C GLN A 481 -2.74 11.86 34.41
N MET A 482 -3.90 11.24 34.64
CA MET A 482 -4.75 10.77 33.54
C MET A 482 -5.26 11.94 32.70
N GLU A 483 -5.81 12.97 33.33
CA GLU A 483 -6.27 14.18 32.65
C GLU A 483 -5.14 14.84 31.86
N LYS A 484 -3.94 14.97 32.44
CA LYS A 484 -2.75 15.48 31.74
C LYS A 484 -2.44 14.70 30.48
N ARG A 485 -2.41 13.36 30.56
CA ARG A 485 -2.13 12.51 29.39
C ARG A 485 -3.20 12.66 28.32
N MET A 486 -4.47 12.70 28.69
CA MET A 486 -5.59 12.80 27.75
C MET A 486 -5.75 14.20 27.15
N GLN A 487 -5.37 15.25 27.87
CA GLN A 487 -5.34 16.63 27.36
C GLN A 487 -4.49 16.74 26.09
N LYS A 488 -3.44 15.92 25.94
CA LYS A 488 -2.59 15.88 24.74
C LYS A 488 -3.38 15.56 23.46
N LEU A 489 -4.43 14.72 23.53
CA LEU A 489 -5.30 14.45 22.37
C LEU A 489 -6.16 15.64 22.00
N LEU A 490 -6.66 16.38 22.99
CA LEU A 490 -7.44 17.59 22.75
C LEU A 490 -6.56 18.68 22.13
N THR A 491 -5.34 18.84 22.65
CA THR A 491 -4.30 19.70 22.07
C THR A 491 -4.01 19.29 20.62
N ALA A 492 -3.75 18.00 20.36
CA ALA A 492 -3.47 17.50 19.03
C ALA A 492 -4.61 17.75 18.04
N ARG A 493 -5.87 17.51 18.43
CA ARG A 493 -7.03 17.78 17.56
C ARG A 493 -7.14 19.24 17.15
N LYS A 494 -6.76 20.16 18.04
CA LYS A 494 -6.78 21.62 17.79
C LYS A 494 -5.59 22.08 16.96
N GLU A 495 -4.40 21.54 17.22
CA GLU A 495 -3.14 21.97 16.59
C GLU A 495 -2.90 21.31 15.22
N ILE A 496 -3.35 20.07 14.99
CA ILE A 496 -3.20 19.40 13.70
C ILE A 496 -4.00 20.15 12.63
N PRO A 497 -3.36 20.59 11.51
CA PRO A 497 -4.04 21.35 10.47
C PRO A 497 -5.24 20.60 9.87
N LEU A 498 -6.32 21.33 9.55
CA LEU A 498 -7.54 20.74 9.00
C LEU A 498 -7.29 19.90 7.73
N ALA A 499 -6.37 20.34 6.87
CA ALA A 499 -5.98 19.64 5.64
C ALA A 499 -5.31 18.27 5.91
N ASP A 500 -4.73 18.08 7.10
CA ASP A 500 -4.16 16.82 7.56
C ASP A 500 -5.20 15.96 8.30
N GLN A 501 -6.36 16.52 8.65
CA GLN A 501 -7.46 15.79 9.25
C GLN A 501 -8.35 15.13 8.21
N TYR A 502 -8.76 15.89 7.19
CA TYR A 502 -9.60 15.39 6.10
C TYR A 502 -9.46 16.25 4.84
N THR A 503 -10.03 15.77 3.74
CA THR A 503 -10.14 16.53 2.49
C THR A 503 -11.52 16.28 1.86
N LEU A 504 -12.28 17.35 1.68
CA LEU A 504 -13.51 17.33 0.88
C LEU A 504 -13.15 17.58 -0.59
N PHE A 505 -13.06 16.52 -1.39
CA PHE A 505 -12.69 16.62 -2.80
C PHE A 505 -13.82 17.17 -3.67
N ARG A 506 -15.05 16.82 -3.32
CA ARG A 506 -16.26 17.30 -4.00
C ARG A 506 -17.44 17.19 -3.05
N ASP A 507 -18.30 18.21 -3.02
CA ASP A 507 -19.57 18.11 -2.31
C ASP A 507 -20.67 17.51 -3.22
N GLY A 508 -21.70 16.90 -2.62
CA GLY A 508 -22.81 16.28 -3.34
C GLY A 508 -24.00 16.02 -2.44
N GLU A 509 -25.13 15.60 -3.01
CA GLU A 509 -26.31 15.17 -2.26
C GLU A 509 -26.05 13.81 -1.58
N VAL A 510 -25.40 12.91 -2.31
CA VAL A 510 -24.81 11.69 -1.76
C VAL A 510 -23.37 12.01 -1.40
N LEU A 511 -23.00 11.89 -0.13
CA LEU A 511 -21.62 12.11 0.31
C LEU A 511 -21.00 10.78 0.69
N VAL A 512 -19.95 10.40 -0.05
CA VAL A 512 -19.16 9.19 0.23
C VAL A 512 -18.03 9.53 1.19
N LEU A 513 -17.86 8.72 2.23
CA LEU A 513 -16.76 8.80 3.17
C LEU A 513 -15.85 7.58 3.00
N GLY A 514 -14.54 7.82 3.01
CA GLY A 514 -13.54 6.75 2.89
C GLY A 514 -12.20 7.17 3.50
N PHE A 515 -11.40 6.17 3.87
CA PHE A 515 -10.02 6.35 4.35
C PHE A 515 -9.12 5.30 3.70
N GLY A 516 -7.81 5.53 3.70
CA GLY A 516 -6.88 4.58 3.08
C GLY A 516 -7.04 4.45 1.56
N SER A 517 -6.67 3.29 1.02
CA SER A 517 -6.50 3.09 -0.42
C SER A 517 -7.73 3.23 -1.29
N VAL A 518 -8.94 3.35 -0.72
CA VAL A 518 -10.15 3.64 -1.51
C VAL A 518 -10.12 5.04 -2.14
N LYS A 519 -9.23 5.93 -1.68
CA LYS A 519 -9.05 7.30 -2.21
C LYS A 519 -8.93 7.32 -3.73
N GLY A 520 -8.00 6.54 -4.28
CA GLY A 520 -7.74 6.53 -5.72
C GLY A 520 -8.97 6.09 -6.52
N THR A 521 -9.62 5.01 -6.11
CA THR A 521 -10.84 4.49 -6.74
C THR A 521 -12.00 5.47 -6.66
N LEU A 522 -12.21 6.12 -5.51
CA LEU A 522 -13.32 7.05 -5.35
C LEU A 522 -13.12 8.34 -6.14
N LEU A 523 -11.90 8.89 -6.14
CA LEU A 523 -11.57 10.08 -6.92
C LEU A 523 -11.85 9.87 -8.41
N GLU A 524 -11.50 8.71 -8.95
CA GLU A 524 -11.78 8.40 -10.35
C GLU A 524 -13.26 8.07 -10.60
N ALA A 525 -13.93 7.39 -9.65
CA ALA A 525 -15.36 7.12 -9.74
C ALA A 525 -16.19 8.43 -9.81
N LEU A 526 -15.71 9.52 -9.20
CA LEU A 526 -16.36 10.82 -9.24
C LEU A 526 -16.60 11.33 -10.68
N ASP A 527 -15.72 11.02 -11.62
CA ASP A 527 -15.84 11.41 -13.03
C ASP A 527 -17.06 10.76 -13.72
N HIS A 528 -17.61 9.69 -13.14
CA HIS A 528 -18.77 8.94 -13.64
C HIS A 528 -20.05 9.17 -12.82
N LEU A 529 -20.01 10.01 -11.79
CA LEU A 529 -21.03 10.11 -10.76
C LEU A 529 -21.41 11.56 -10.47
N GLU A 530 -22.27 12.17 -11.29
CA GLU A 530 -22.81 13.50 -10.98
C GLU A 530 -23.57 13.50 -9.64
N GLY A 531 -23.52 14.60 -8.87
CA GLY A 531 -24.25 14.75 -7.60
C GLY A 531 -23.73 13.89 -6.44
N VAL A 532 -22.65 13.10 -6.64
CA VAL A 532 -21.96 12.35 -5.59
C VAL A 532 -20.70 13.11 -5.17
N GLY A 533 -20.59 13.42 -3.88
CA GLY A 533 -19.41 14.00 -3.25
C GLY A 533 -18.50 12.96 -2.61
N TYR A 534 -17.26 13.35 -2.30
CA TYR A 534 -16.29 12.52 -1.60
C TYR A 534 -15.55 13.30 -0.51
N LEU A 535 -15.68 12.82 0.73
CA LEU A 535 -14.93 13.25 1.91
C LEU A 535 -13.92 12.17 2.30
N HIS A 536 -12.63 12.44 2.13
CA HIS A 536 -11.56 11.55 2.53
C HIS A 536 -11.07 11.89 3.93
N LEU A 537 -11.12 10.91 4.85
CA LEU A 537 -10.59 11.06 6.20
C LEU A 537 -9.12 10.61 6.24
N ARG A 538 -8.26 11.45 6.81
CA ARG A 538 -6.82 11.18 6.98
C ARG A 538 -6.50 10.92 8.45
N LEU A 539 -6.92 11.82 9.34
CA LEU A 539 -6.89 11.64 10.79
C LEU A 539 -8.15 10.91 11.24
N LEU A 540 -7.97 9.77 11.89
CA LEU A 540 -9.03 8.88 12.35
C LEU A 540 -9.20 8.95 13.87
N TRP A 541 -8.13 9.28 14.59
CA TRP A 541 -8.16 9.55 16.02
C TRP A 541 -7.06 10.55 16.40
N PRO A 542 -7.34 11.62 17.16
CA PRO A 542 -8.68 12.07 17.59
C PRO A 542 -9.57 12.41 16.39
N PHE A 543 -10.85 12.05 16.44
CA PHE A 543 -11.75 12.17 15.29
C PHE A 543 -12.03 13.66 14.95
N PRO A 544 -12.05 14.05 13.67
CA PRO A 544 -12.23 15.44 13.28
C PRO A 544 -13.69 15.94 13.39
N GLU A 545 -13.86 17.24 13.61
CA GLU A 545 -15.18 17.87 13.75
C GLU A 545 -15.87 18.09 12.40
N ILE A 546 -16.35 17.00 11.78
CA ILE A 546 -16.91 17.00 10.42
C ILE A 546 -18.44 17.11 10.37
N THR A 547 -19.13 17.17 11.51
CA THR A 547 -20.61 17.10 11.60
C THR A 547 -21.31 18.07 10.64
N HIS A 548 -20.78 19.29 10.50
CA HIS A 548 -21.30 20.33 9.61
C HIS A 548 -21.27 19.95 8.12
N LEU A 549 -20.34 19.10 7.69
CA LEU A 549 -20.24 18.61 6.30
C LEU A 549 -21.26 17.52 5.98
N LEU A 550 -21.80 16.86 7.01
CA LEU A 550 -22.67 15.70 6.86
C LEU A 550 -24.16 16.07 6.83
N GLU A 551 -24.49 17.34 7.07
CA GLU A 551 -25.87 17.81 7.20
C GLU A 551 -26.62 17.81 5.88
N GLY A 552 -27.84 17.25 5.92
CA GLY A 552 -28.70 17.14 4.74
C GLY A 552 -28.19 16.16 3.66
N LYS A 553 -27.13 15.39 3.93
CA LYS A 553 -26.51 14.47 2.96
C LYS A 553 -27.01 13.03 3.14
N ARG A 554 -27.09 12.29 2.03
CA ARG A 554 -27.18 10.82 2.05
C ARG A 554 -25.78 10.23 2.21
N LEU A 555 -25.46 9.80 3.42
CA LEU A 555 -24.12 9.34 3.79
C LEU A 555 -23.87 7.88 3.37
N VAL A 556 -22.72 7.64 2.75
CA VAL A 556 -22.25 6.32 2.32
C VAL A 556 -20.82 6.12 2.78
N THR A 557 -20.47 4.97 3.34
CA THR A 557 -19.05 4.59 3.50
C THR A 557 -18.62 3.57 2.46
N VAL A 558 -17.35 3.63 2.05
CA VAL A 558 -16.71 2.65 1.18
C VAL A 558 -15.42 2.20 1.83
N GLU A 559 -15.31 0.90 2.13
CA GLU A 559 -14.24 0.38 2.98
C GLU A 559 -13.98 -1.13 2.78
N HIS A 560 -12.74 -1.55 3.06
CA HIS A 560 -12.32 -2.95 2.91
C HIS A 560 -12.48 -3.77 4.19
N ASN A 561 -13.66 -3.83 4.80
CA ASN A 561 -13.89 -4.66 5.98
C ASN A 561 -15.33 -5.19 6.03
N TYR A 562 -15.63 -6.13 6.91
CA TYR A 562 -16.96 -6.75 6.97
C TYR A 562 -18.02 -5.83 7.60
N SER A 563 -17.71 -5.21 8.75
CA SER A 563 -18.69 -4.52 9.59
C SER A 563 -19.03 -3.13 9.07
N GLY A 564 -18.11 -2.45 8.41
CA GLY A 564 -18.17 -1.02 8.13
C GLY A 564 -17.65 -0.19 9.30
N GLN A 565 -16.40 -0.42 9.71
CA GLN A 565 -15.82 0.21 10.90
C GLN A 565 -15.79 1.74 10.80
N LEU A 566 -15.55 2.30 9.62
CA LEU A 566 -15.63 3.75 9.40
C LEU A 566 -17.06 4.25 9.64
N ALA A 567 -18.07 3.52 9.18
CA ALA A 567 -19.45 3.89 9.41
C ALA A 567 -19.80 3.90 10.90
N ASP A 568 -19.28 2.95 11.67
CA ASP A 568 -19.47 2.90 13.12
C ASP A 568 -18.80 4.10 13.80
N LEU A 569 -17.56 4.40 13.44
CA LEU A 569 -16.81 5.54 13.98
C LEU A 569 -17.49 6.88 13.66
N VAL A 570 -17.89 7.10 12.41
CA VAL A 570 -18.59 8.34 11.99
C VAL A 570 -19.89 8.52 12.78
N GLN A 571 -20.67 7.46 12.95
CA GLN A 571 -21.93 7.53 13.71
C GLN A 571 -21.67 7.78 15.20
N GLN A 572 -20.65 7.15 15.78
CA GLN A 572 -20.26 7.35 17.17
C GLN A 572 -19.88 8.82 17.44
N GLU A 573 -19.06 9.40 16.58
CA GLU A 573 -18.43 10.71 16.84
C GLU A 573 -19.28 11.89 16.36
N THR A 574 -20.26 11.67 15.47
CA THR A 574 -21.09 12.75 14.89
C THR A 574 -22.58 12.63 15.17
N LEU A 575 -23.03 11.47 15.66
CA LEU A 575 -24.44 11.09 15.79
C LEU A 575 -25.24 11.13 14.46
N LYS A 576 -24.56 11.27 13.30
CA LYS A 576 -25.19 11.26 11.98
C LYS A 576 -25.24 9.82 11.45
N ARG A 577 -26.44 9.36 11.10
CA ARG A 577 -26.66 8.02 10.55
C ARG A 577 -25.96 7.85 9.19
N VAL A 578 -25.17 6.79 9.06
CA VAL A 578 -24.68 6.32 7.76
C VAL A 578 -25.78 5.50 7.10
N HIS A 579 -26.19 5.90 5.89
CA HIS A 579 -27.35 5.31 5.21
C HIS A 579 -26.98 4.01 4.49
N HIS A 580 -25.78 3.95 3.89
CA HIS A 580 -25.30 2.79 3.15
C HIS A 580 -23.85 2.46 3.50
N ARG A 581 -23.56 1.17 3.66
CA ARG A 581 -22.20 0.61 3.83
C ARG A 581 -21.82 -0.16 2.59
N VAL A 582 -20.84 0.33 1.83
CA VAL A 582 -20.25 -0.39 0.71
C VAL A 582 -18.98 -1.07 1.20
N VAL A 583 -19.01 -2.38 1.26
CA VAL A 583 -17.96 -3.17 1.91
C VAL A 583 -17.36 -4.21 0.97
N LYS A 584 -16.06 -4.45 1.12
CA LYS A 584 -15.35 -5.56 0.45
C LYS A 584 -14.36 -6.23 1.40
N TYR A 585 -14.43 -7.55 1.51
CA TYR A 585 -13.62 -8.32 2.48
C TYR A 585 -13.18 -9.67 1.92
N ASN A 586 -13.06 -9.77 0.59
CA ASN A 586 -12.53 -10.97 -0.08
C ASN A 586 -11.00 -10.89 -0.31
N GLY A 587 -10.33 -9.90 0.27
CA GLY A 587 -8.89 -9.71 0.15
C GLY A 587 -8.42 -8.96 -1.12
N ARG A 588 -9.34 -8.56 -2.01
CA ARG A 588 -9.04 -7.86 -3.27
C ARG A 588 -9.38 -6.37 -3.18
N PRO A 589 -8.64 -5.50 -3.89
CA PRO A 589 -9.01 -4.10 -3.99
C PRO A 589 -10.38 -3.91 -4.66
N ILE A 590 -11.04 -2.79 -4.35
CA ILE A 590 -12.30 -2.40 -4.99
C ILE A 590 -11.96 -1.84 -6.36
N THR A 591 -12.56 -2.38 -7.41
CA THR A 591 -12.36 -1.88 -8.78
C THR A 591 -13.15 -0.60 -9.01
N LEU A 592 -12.78 0.15 -10.04
CA LEU A 592 -13.53 1.33 -10.46
C LEU A 592 -14.98 0.98 -10.81
N GLU A 593 -15.19 -0.10 -11.57
CA GLU A 593 -16.52 -0.57 -11.96
C GLU A 593 -17.40 -0.87 -10.74
N GLU A 594 -16.88 -1.64 -9.77
CA GLU A 594 -17.61 -1.97 -8.54
C GLU A 594 -18.04 -0.71 -7.77
N ALA A 595 -17.13 0.26 -7.61
CA ALA A 595 -17.44 1.51 -6.92
C ALA A 595 -18.51 2.33 -7.65
N VAL A 596 -18.37 2.48 -8.97
CA VAL A 596 -19.32 3.25 -9.79
C VAL A 596 -20.70 2.59 -9.78
N GLU A 597 -20.79 1.27 -9.95
CA GLU A 597 -22.06 0.55 -9.94
C GLU A 597 -22.78 0.67 -8.58
N ALA A 598 -22.05 0.47 -7.48
CA ALA A 598 -22.61 0.58 -6.13
C ALA A 598 -23.12 2.00 -5.84
N LEU A 599 -22.33 3.02 -6.16
CA LEU A 599 -22.70 4.42 -5.89
C LEU A 599 -23.83 4.92 -6.81
N LYS A 600 -23.91 4.42 -8.05
CA LYS A 600 -25.08 4.66 -8.92
C LYS A 600 -26.36 4.07 -8.33
N ALA A 601 -26.31 2.85 -7.79
CA ALA A 601 -27.46 2.23 -7.13
C ALA A 601 -27.90 3.04 -5.90
N VAL A 602 -26.94 3.54 -5.10
CA VAL A 602 -27.25 4.43 -3.96
C VAL A 602 -27.90 5.73 -4.42
N LYS A 603 -27.35 6.38 -5.46
CA LYS A 603 -27.91 7.63 -6.00
C LYS A 603 -29.36 7.45 -6.46
N ARG A 604 -29.66 6.36 -7.17
CA ARG A 604 -31.02 6.03 -7.63
C ARG A 604 -32.00 5.64 -6.51
N GLY A 605 -31.51 5.42 -5.28
CA GLY A 605 -32.34 4.96 -4.17
C GLY A 605 -32.72 3.48 -4.24
N GLU A 606 -32.00 2.70 -5.05
CA GLU A 606 -32.23 1.26 -5.27
C GLU A 606 -31.36 0.39 -4.36
N ALA A 607 -30.37 0.99 -3.69
CA ALA A 607 -29.39 0.24 -2.91
C ALA A 607 -29.91 -0.14 -1.51
N PRO A 608 -29.58 -1.35 -1.03
CA PRO A 608 -29.78 -1.73 0.37
C PRO A 608 -28.87 -0.92 1.30
N GLY A 609 -29.14 -0.96 2.61
CA GLY A 609 -28.27 -0.34 3.63
C GLY A 609 -26.86 -0.94 3.70
N ARG A 610 -26.65 -2.15 3.15
CA ARG A 610 -25.35 -2.80 3.06
C ARG A 610 -25.16 -3.43 1.69
N ILE A 611 -24.12 -3.02 0.98
CA ILE A 611 -23.73 -3.51 -0.34
C ILE A 611 -22.40 -4.26 -0.19
N VAL A 612 -22.34 -5.52 -0.63
CA VAL A 612 -21.10 -6.30 -0.60
C VAL A 612 -20.55 -6.44 -2.00
N LEU A 613 -19.34 -5.93 -2.20
CA LEU A 613 -18.61 -6.06 -3.45
C LEU A 613 -17.90 -7.43 -3.51
N ARG A 614 -17.94 -8.09 -4.67
CA ARG A 614 -17.61 -9.53 -4.79
C ARG A 614 -16.64 -9.86 -5.91
N LYS A 615 -16.21 -8.91 -6.74
CA LYS A 615 -15.34 -9.19 -7.90
C LYS A 615 -13.90 -9.49 -7.47
N GLY A 616 -13.13 -10.09 -8.38
CA GLY A 616 -11.74 -10.51 -8.17
C GLY A 616 -11.58 -11.91 -7.56
N VAL A 617 -12.58 -12.78 -7.77
CA VAL A 617 -12.66 -14.14 -7.23
C VAL A 617 -12.43 -15.17 -8.31
#